data_AF-A0A4Q2ZTB6-F1
#
_entry.id   AF-A0A4Q2ZTB6-F1
#
_cell.length_a   1.000
_cell.length_b   1.000
_cell.length_c   1.000
_cell.angle_alpha   90.00
_cell.angle_beta   90.00
_cell.angle_gamma   90.00
#
_symmetry.space_group_name_H-M   'P 1'
#
loop_
_entity.id
_entity.type
_entity.pdbx_description
1 polymer ?
#
loop_
_entity_poly.entity_id
_entity_poly.type
_entity_poly.pdbx_seq_one_letter_code
_entity_poly.pdbx_strand_id
1 'polypeptide(L)'
;MKQVLYFIGCLYFFSCKSPTENPAGPAAPVVQKATREPIFPNRSRILNLHEFPSVQLDSLRGGFDSLEVRVWTISGLFMGTDLYVLKRDNQGWTGQHIRMRLEDKFASGDSTREYLHGPWPFEIEKVRQLRPTEWWAAFVSELDLEKLCNLPNMDELKASSRGYTDGTSYYLEYASKGYYHYCSYLDAHRYTDLYPEAKYVARLVDLLRDASPM
;
A
#
# COMPACT_ATOMS: atom_id res chain seq x y z
N MET A 1 23.98 -34.48 -24.64
CA MET A 1 22.91 -34.86 -23.69
C MET A 1 22.02 -33.65 -23.47
N LYS A 2 20.71 -33.81 -23.67
CA LYS A 2 19.67 -32.77 -23.56
C LYS A 2 19.13 -32.79 -22.12
N GLN A 3 19.09 -31.65 -21.42
CA GLN A 3 18.34 -31.44 -20.17
C GLN A 3 17.67 -30.06 -20.27
N VAL A 4 16.47 -30.00 -20.86
CA VAL A 4 15.14 -29.97 -20.21
C VAL A 4 14.91 -28.66 -19.44
N LEU A 5 14.45 -27.65 -20.18
CA LEU A 5 13.76 -26.46 -19.67
C LEU A 5 12.41 -26.89 -19.06
N TYR A 6 12.19 -26.61 -17.78
CA TYR A 6 10.85 -26.56 -17.20
C TYR A 6 10.39 -25.10 -17.19
N PHE A 7 9.64 -24.70 -18.23
CA PHE A 7 8.83 -23.49 -18.20
C PHE A 7 7.42 -23.87 -17.77
N ILE A 8 7.10 -23.68 -16.49
CA ILE A 8 5.70 -23.72 -16.03
C ILE A 8 5.16 -22.30 -16.22
N GLY A 9 4.57 -22.07 -17.40
CA GLY A 9 3.80 -20.86 -17.70
C GLY A 9 2.42 -20.93 -17.06
N CYS A 10 2.32 -20.69 -15.75
CA CYS A 10 1.04 -20.44 -15.09
C CYS A 10 0.68 -18.95 -15.23
N LEU A 11 0.10 -18.59 -16.37
CA LEU A 11 -0.58 -17.31 -16.57
C LEU A 11 -1.95 -17.34 -15.85
N TYR A 12 -1.93 -17.16 -14.53
CA TYR A 12 -3.15 -16.85 -13.78
C TYR A 12 -3.50 -15.38 -14.02
N PHE A 13 -4.44 -15.12 -14.93
CA PHE A 13 -5.10 -13.82 -15.02
C PHE A 13 -6.07 -13.70 -13.85
N PHE A 14 -5.58 -13.22 -12.70
CA PHE A 14 -6.43 -12.75 -11.61
C PHE A 14 -7.07 -11.43 -12.04
N SER A 15 -8.17 -11.52 -12.77
CA SER A 15 -9.02 -10.35 -13.03
C SER A 15 -9.85 -10.10 -11.79
N CYS A 16 -9.54 -9.02 -11.07
CA CYS A 16 -10.42 -8.47 -10.06
C CYS A 16 -11.72 -8.11 -10.78
N LYS A 17 -12.76 -8.93 -10.61
CA LYS A 17 -14.05 -8.64 -11.22
C LYS A 17 -14.53 -7.31 -10.65
N SER A 18 -14.70 -6.32 -11.52
CA SER A 18 -15.42 -5.11 -11.17
C SER A 18 -16.78 -5.52 -10.58
N PRO A 19 -17.24 -4.87 -9.49
CA PRO A 19 -18.54 -5.16 -8.93
C PRO A 19 -19.58 -5.09 -10.04
N THR A 20 -20.32 -6.18 -10.21
CA THR A 20 -21.31 -6.30 -11.26
C THR A 20 -22.44 -5.33 -10.93
N GLU A 21 -22.65 -4.32 -11.78
CA GLU A 21 -23.82 -3.44 -11.67
C GLU A 21 -25.07 -4.31 -11.70
N ASN A 22 -25.77 -4.39 -10.56
CA ASN A 22 -27.04 -5.09 -10.48
C ASN A 22 -28.07 -4.39 -11.40
N PRO A 23 -28.86 -5.13 -12.18
CA PRO A 23 -29.92 -4.55 -12.99
C PRO A 23 -30.92 -3.81 -12.10
N ALA A 24 -31.24 -2.58 -12.52
CA ALA A 24 -31.98 -1.58 -11.77
C ALA A 24 -33.30 -2.10 -11.16
N GLY A 25 -33.29 -2.33 -9.85
CA GLY A 25 -34.49 -2.26 -9.02
C GLY A 25 -34.87 -0.79 -8.76
N PRO A 26 -36.13 -0.51 -8.38
CA PRO A 26 -36.57 0.86 -8.08
C PRO A 26 -35.65 1.49 -7.03
N ALA A 27 -35.07 2.63 -7.39
CA ALA A 27 -34.05 3.31 -6.60
C ALA A 27 -34.55 3.56 -5.17
N ALA A 28 -33.95 2.87 -4.20
CA ALA A 28 -34.08 3.25 -2.81
C ALA A 28 -33.58 4.71 -2.65
N PRO A 29 -34.22 5.53 -1.80
CA PRO A 29 -33.76 6.90 -1.58
C PRO A 29 -32.29 6.85 -1.18
N VAL A 30 -31.45 7.53 -1.97
CA VAL A 30 -30.02 7.67 -1.73
C VAL A 30 -29.87 8.43 -0.42
N VAL A 31 -29.73 7.70 0.68
CA VAL A 31 -29.25 8.25 1.93
C VAL A 31 -27.81 8.66 1.65
N GLN A 32 -27.59 9.94 1.33
CA GLN A 32 -26.27 10.54 1.29
C GLN A 32 -25.71 10.48 2.70
N LYS A 33 -25.06 9.36 3.03
CA LYS A 33 -24.26 9.22 4.23
C LYS A 33 -23.16 10.26 4.09
N ALA A 34 -23.24 11.32 4.89
CA ALA A 34 -22.24 12.36 4.92
C ALA A 34 -20.87 11.72 5.20
N THR A 35 -20.11 11.47 4.15
CA THR A 35 -18.69 11.13 4.22
C THR A 35 -18.02 12.39 4.72
N ARG A 36 -17.82 12.47 6.04
CA ARG A 36 -16.84 13.40 6.61
C ARG A 36 -15.55 13.13 5.86
N GLU A 37 -15.05 14.13 5.13
CA GLU A 37 -13.72 14.01 4.54
C GLU A 37 -12.74 13.67 5.67
N PRO A 38 -11.88 12.65 5.49
CA PRO A 38 -10.89 12.31 6.50
C PRO A 38 -10.04 13.55 6.79
N ILE A 39 -9.71 13.75 8.07
CA ILE A 39 -8.94 14.89 8.59
C ILE A 39 -7.49 14.91 8.03
N PHE A 40 -7.05 13.82 7.41
CA PHE A 40 -5.75 13.74 6.75
C PHE A 40 -5.81 14.36 5.35
N PRO A 41 -4.76 15.10 4.92
CA PRO A 41 -4.75 15.80 3.64
C PRO A 41 -5.21 14.88 2.52
N ASN A 42 -6.05 15.45 1.66
CA ASN A 42 -6.60 14.88 0.44
C ASN A 42 -5.70 13.75 -0.09
N ARG A 43 -6.24 12.53 -0.20
CA ARG A 43 -5.53 11.24 -0.44
C ARG A 43 -4.51 11.28 -1.60
N SER A 44 -4.62 12.28 -2.47
CA SER A 44 -3.72 12.65 -3.55
C SER A 44 -2.41 13.35 -3.16
N ARG A 45 -2.37 14.00 -1.99
CA ARG A 45 -1.29 14.91 -1.54
C ARG A 45 -0.20 14.21 -0.74
N ILE A 46 -0.50 13.08 -0.10
CA ILE A 46 0.52 12.19 0.50
C ILE A 46 1.47 11.67 -0.60
N LEU A 47 0.97 11.63 -1.83
CA LEU A 47 1.60 10.99 -2.99
C LEU A 47 1.92 11.99 -4.08
N ASN A 48 2.42 13.19 -3.74
CA ASN A 48 2.97 14.11 -4.74
C ASN A 48 4.32 13.56 -5.27
N LEU A 49 4.28 12.40 -5.91
CA LEU A 49 5.40 11.59 -6.37
C LEU A 49 6.30 12.32 -7.38
N HIS A 50 5.77 13.37 -8.01
CA HIS A 50 6.54 14.27 -8.87
C HIS A 50 7.68 14.99 -8.15
N GLU A 51 7.66 15.06 -6.81
CA GLU A 51 8.67 15.73 -6.00
C GLU A 51 9.88 14.84 -5.66
N PHE A 52 9.83 13.56 -6.05
CA PHE A 52 10.93 12.61 -5.87
C PHE A 52 11.58 12.25 -7.21
N PRO A 53 12.31 13.17 -7.88
CA PRO A 53 12.86 12.92 -9.22
C PRO A 53 13.83 11.74 -9.27
N SER A 54 14.43 11.36 -8.15
CA SER A 54 15.33 10.20 -8.03
C SER A 54 14.61 8.85 -7.97
N VAL A 55 13.29 8.82 -7.79
CA VAL A 55 12.47 7.60 -7.82
C VAL A 55 11.28 7.84 -8.75
N GLN A 56 11.35 7.25 -9.94
CA GLN A 56 10.22 7.25 -10.87
C GLN A 56 9.18 6.23 -10.41
N LEU A 57 8.08 6.72 -9.86
CA LEU A 57 6.91 5.92 -9.52
C LEU A 57 5.78 6.23 -10.49
N ASP A 58 5.22 5.18 -11.09
CA ASP A 58 4.13 5.31 -12.05
C ASP A 58 2.86 5.80 -11.34
N SER A 59 1.99 6.53 -12.06
CA SER A 59 0.66 6.81 -11.53
C SER A 59 -0.19 5.54 -11.55
N LEU A 60 -0.77 5.18 -10.42
CA LEU A 60 -1.62 4.00 -10.30
C LEU A 60 -3.11 4.28 -10.56
N ARG A 61 -3.51 5.55 -10.72
CA ARG A 61 -4.92 5.96 -10.80
C ARG A 61 -5.68 5.38 -12.00
N GLY A 62 -4.98 5.07 -13.09
CA GLY A 62 -5.55 4.42 -14.28
C GLY A 62 -5.47 2.89 -14.24
N GLY A 63 -5.00 2.32 -13.13
CA GLY A 63 -4.47 0.97 -13.08
C GLY A 63 -3.02 0.91 -13.54
N PHE A 64 -2.48 -0.30 -13.63
CA PHE A 64 -1.12 -0.59 -14.07
C PHE A 64 -1.17 -1.70 -15.12
N ASP A 65 -0.37 -1.63 -16.19
CA ASP A 65 -0.48 -2.57 -17.33
C ASP A 65 -0.35 -4.04 -16.92
N SER A 66 0.36 -4.30 -15.83
CA SER A 66 0.51 -5.61 -15.22
C SER A 66 -0.05 -5.65 -13.80
N LEU A 67 0.81 -5.64 -12.78
CA LEU A 67 0.45 -5.56 -11.37
C LEU A 67 1.52 -4.79 -10.59
N GLU A 68 1.07 -3.88 -9.73
CA GLU A 68 1.91 -3.16 -8.77
C GLU A 68 1.24 -3.11 -7.40
N VAL A 69 2.01 -3.37 -6.36
CA VAL A 69 1.60 -3.23 -4.95
C VAL A 69 2.55 -2.24 -4.29
N ARG A 70 2.00 -1.22 -3.61
CA ARG A 70 2.76 -0.29 -2.79
C ARG A 70 2.32 -0.42 -1.35
N VAL A 71 3.28 -0.52 -0.44
CA VAL A 71 3.03 -0.55 1.00
C VAL A 71 3.84 0.55 1.65
N TRP A 72 3.13 1.55 2.16
CA TRP A 72 3.71 2.64 2.93
C TRP A 72 3.61 2.31 4.41
N THR A 73 4.69 2.51 5.15
CA THR A 73 4.70 2.42 6.61
C THR A 73 5.17 3.75 7.18
N ILE A 74 4.24 4.48 7.79
CA ILE A 74 4.47 5.81 8.35
C ILE A 74 4.47 5.68 9.86
N SER A 75 5.64 5.77 10.47
CA SER A 75 5.81 5.59 11.91
C SER A 75 5.77 6.96 12.60
N GLY A 76 4.61 7.37 13.11
CA GLY A 76 4.46 8.67 13.79
C GLY A 76 4.85 9.89 12.95
N LEU A 77 4.78 11.08 13.55
CA LEU A 77 5.07 12.35 12.86
C LEU A 77 6.57 12.61 12.64
N PHE A 78 7.44 11.92 13.39
CA PHE A 78 8.87 12.22 13.44
C PHE A 78 9.76 11.04 13.07
N MET A 79 9.20 9.85 12.82
CA MET A 79 10.01 8.69 12.44
C MET A 79 9.92 8.51 10.92
N GLY A 80 10.97 7.90 10.36
CA GLY A 80 11.07 7.68 8.93
C GLY A 80 9.85 6.98 8.34
N THR A 81 9.64 7.20 7.05
CA THR A 81 8.62 6.49 6.27
C THR A 81 9.32 5.52 5.35
N ASP A 82 8.83 4.29 5.33
CA ASP A 82 9.25 3.29 4.34
C ASP A 82 8.16 3.13 3.30
N LEU A 83 8.58 3.01 2.04
CA LEU A 83 7.76 2.60 0.93
C LEU A 83 8.36 1.33 0.32
N TYR A 84 7.54 0.28 0.26
CA TYR A 84 7.85 -0.94 -0.47
C TYR A 84 7.03 -0.96 -1.75
N VAL A 85 7.68 -1.16 -2.88
CA VAL A 85 7.06 -1.28 -4.19
C VAL A 85 7.34 -2.66 -4.72
N LEU A 86 6.31 -3.43 -5.01
CA LEU A 86 6.38 -4.73 -5.67
C LEU A 86 5.74 -4.61 -7.04
N LYS A 87 6.47 -4.98 -8.09
CA LYS A 87 5.96 -4.97 -9.45
C LYS A 87 6.05 -6.37 -10.03
N ARG A 88 4.98 -6.83 -10.67
CA ARG A 88 5.00 -8.05 -11.48
C ARG A 88 4.80 -7.66 -12.93
N ASP A 89 5.70 -8.06 -13.80
CA ASP A 89 5.57 -7.89 -15.25
C ASP A 89 5.75 -9.24 -15.98
N ASN A 90 6.05 -9.20 -17.28
CA ASN A 90 6.32 -10.38 -18.09
C ASN A 90 7.69 -11.03 -17.80
N GLN A 91 8.60 -10.34 -17.12
CA GLN A 91 9.92 -10.83 -16.72
C GLN A 91 9.91 -11.40 -15.30
N GLY A 92 8.89 -11.09 -14.50
CA GLY A 92 8.66 -11.70 -13.19
C GLY A 92 8.36 -10.64 -12.14
N TRP A 93 8.72 -10.94 -10.89
CA TRP A 93 8.57 -10.02 -9.78
C TRP A 93 9.85 -9.23 -9.54
N THR A 94 9.69 -7.92 -9.40
CA THR A 94 10.72 -7.00 -8.92
C THR A 94 10.22 -6.32 -7.66
N GLY A 95 11.14 -5.81 -6.86
CA GLY A 95 10.77 -5.06 -5.68
C GLY A 95 11.79 -3.98 -5.33
N GLN A 96 11.31 -2.94 -4.68
CA GLN A 96 12.09 -1.79 -4.26
C GLN A 96 11.66 -1.37 -2.86
N HIS A 97 12.63 -1.02 -2.01
CA HIS A 97 12.41 -0.40 -0.72
C HIS A 97 13.01 1.00 -0.74
N ILE A 98 12.19 1.98 -0.41
CA ILE A 98 12.52 3.40 -0.39
C ILE A 98 12.31 3.88 1.03
N ARG A 99 13.41 4.23 1.70
CA ARG A 99 13.37 4.84 3.01
C ARG A 99 13.43 6.35 2.85
N MET A 100 12.53 7.01 3.56
CA MET A 100 12.38 8.46 3.57
C MET A 100 12.50 8.96 5.00
N ARG A 101 13.07 10.15 5.16
CA ARG A 101 13.14 10.86 6.43
C ARG A 101 12.41 12.19 6.32
N LEU A 102 11.94 12.71 7.44
CA LEU A 102 11.40 14.06 7.52
C LEU A 102 12.49 15.07 7.20
N GLU A 103 12.18 16.07 6.37
CA GLU A 103 13.09 17.18 6.11
C GLU A 103 13.49 17.86 7.44
N ASP A 104 14.78 18.25 7.55
CA ASP A 104 15.36 18.79 8.79
C ASP A 104 14.59 20.00 9.36
N LYS A 105 14.02 20.84 8.49
CA LYS A 105 13.24 22.01 8.89
C LYS A 105 11.96 21.64 9.65
N PHE A 106 11.36 20.48 9.38
CA PHE A 106 10.20 19.99 10.13
C PHE A 106 10.58 19.07 11.29
N ALA A 107 11.72 18.38 11.20
CA ALA A 107 12.25 17.54 12.28
C ALA A 107 12.63 18.34 13.53
N SER A 108 12.96 19.63 13.37
CA SER A 108 13.31 20.54 14.47
C SER A 108 12.10 21.17 15.19
N GLY A 109 10.88 20.73 14.90
CA GLY A 109 9.68 21.16 15.62
C GLY A 109 9.02 22.40 15.04
N ASP A 110 9.18 22.67 13.74
CA ASP A 110 8.38 23.68 13.05
C ASP A 110 6.87 23.36 13.22
N SER A 111 6.22 24.20 14.02
CA SER A 111 4.82 24.05 14.44
C SER A 111 3.83 24.69 13.47
N THR A 112 4.29 25.22 12.33
CA THR A 112 3.41 25.87 11.33
C THR A 112 2.34 24.92 10.80
N ARG A 113 2.49 23.59 10.99
CA ARG A 113 1.57 22.55 10.51
C ARG A 113 1.37 22.61 8.99
N GLU A 114 2.20 23.34 8.25
CA GLU A 114 2.11 23.44 6.79
C GLU A 114 2.18 22.07 6.12
N TYR A 115 2.96 21.15 6.71
CA TYR A 115 3.03 19.75 6.29
C TYR A 115 1.69 19.00 6.35
N LEU A 116 0.74 19.40 7.22
CA LEU A 116 -0.61 18.81 7.25
C LEU A 116 -1.42 19.17 6.00
N HIS A 117 -1.03 20.20 5.27
CA HIS A 117 -1.71 20.65 4.07
C HIS A 117 -1.05 20.09 2.79
N GLY A 118 0.13 19.50 2.90
CA GLY A 118 0.85 18.83 1.82
C GLY A 118 1.67 19.79 0.92
N PRO A 119 2.63 19.26 0.14
CA PRO A 119 3.13 17.88 0.12
C PRO A 119 3.77 17.48 1.45
N TRP A 120 3.77 16.17 1.75
CA TRP A 120 4.42 15.68 2.96
C TRP A 120 5.94 15.89 2.85
N PRO A 121 6.59 16.44 3.88
CA PRO A 121 7.94 16.96 3.74
C PRO A 121 8.98 15.88 4.02
N PHE A 122 8.98 14.90 3.15
CA PHE A 122 9.92 13.81 3.19
C PHE A 122 10.98 13.98 2.13
N GLU A 123 12.20 13.58 2.47
CA GLU A 123 13.29 13.40 1.53
C GLU A 123 13.69 11.92 1.47
N ILE A 124 14.13 11.48 0.31
CA ILE A 124 14.63 10.10 0.15
C ILE A 124 15.97 9.99 0.87
N GLU A 125 16.02 9.13 1.87
CA GLU A 125 17.25 8.77 2.58
C GLU A 125 17.98 7.64 1.84
N LYS A 126 17.24 6.62 1.41
CA LYS A 126 17.84 5.43 0.77
C LYS A 126 16.88 4.72 -0.16
N VAL A 127 17.42 4.21 -1.26
CA VAL A 127 16.72 3.32 -2.19
C VAL A 127 17.47 1.99 -2.26
N ARG A 128 16.76 0.88 -2.07
CA ARG A 128 17.29 -0.48 -2.18
C ARG A 128 16.41 -1.30 -3.12
N GLN A 129 17.03 -2.15 -3.93
CA GLN A 129 16.29 -3.17 -4.66
C GLN A 129 16.04 -4.35 -3.71
N LEU A 130 14.78 -4.77 -3.59
CA LEU A 130 14.42 -6.02 -2.93
C LEU A 130 14.83 -7.13 -3.90
N ARG A 131 15.96 -7.78 -3.61
CA ARG A 131 16.46 -8.83 -4.48
C ARG A 131 15.71 -10.12 -4.22
N PRO A 132 15.39 -10.90 -5.27
CA PRO A 132 14.91 -12.25 -5.09
C PRO A 132 15.95 -13.08 -4.35
N THR A 133 15.75 -13.33 -3.05
CA THR A 133 16.43 -14.38 -2.31
C THR A 133 15.66 -15.69 -2.49
N GLU A 134 16.16 -16.81 -1.95
CA GLU A 134 15.42 -18.08 -1.93
C GLU A 134 14.01 -17.92 -1.31
N TRP A 135 13.82 -16.91 -0.46
CA TRP A 135 12.58 -16.58 0.23
C TRP A 135 11.62 -15.70 -0.59
N TRP A 136 12.08 -15.03 -1.64
CA TRP A 136 11.24 -14.10 -2.41
C TRP A 136 10.11 -14.81 -3.16
N ALA A 137 10.40 -15.99 -3.71
CA ALA A 137 9.39 -16.82 -4.34
C ALA A 137 8.34 -17.28 -3.31
N ALA A 138 8.77 -17.65 -2.11
CA ALA A 138 7.88 -18.01 -1.00
C ALA A 138 7.03 -16.80 -0.58
N PHE A 139 7.66 -15.65 -0.33
CA PHE A 139 6.99 -14.38 -0.01
C PHE A 139 5.89 -14.03 -1.00
N VAL A 140 6.23 -14.01 -2.29
CA VAL A 140 5.28 -13.69 -3.36
C VAL A 140 4.17 -14.74 -3.44
N SER A 141 4.48 -16.02 -3.18
CA SER A 141 3.46 -17.08 -3.16
C SER A 141 2.50 -16.97 -1.98
N GLU A 142 2.91 -16.29 -0.90
CA GLU A 142 2.06 -15.99 0.26
C GLU A 142 1.21 -14.73 0.05
N LEU A 143 1.49 -13.92 -0.97
CA LEU A 143 0.64 -12.78 -1.32
C LEU A 143 -0.69 -13.28 -1.85
N ASP A 144 -1.72 -13.09 -1.03
CA ASP A 144 -3.09 -13.30 -1.44
C ASP A 144 -3.57 -12.05 -2.19
N LEU A 145 -3.38 -12.06 -3.51
CA LEU A 145 -3.73 -10.94 -4.38
C LEU A 145 -5.25 -10.67 -4.40
N GLU A 146 -6.07 -11.73 -4.27
CA GLU A 146 -7.52 -11.61 -4.16
C GLU A 146 -7.92 -10.94 -2.85
N LYS A 147 -7.22 -11.27 -1.75
CA LYS A 147 -7.43 -10.56 -0.50
C LYS A 147 -6.99 -9.10 -0.60
N LEU A 148 -5.81 -8.81 -1.17
CA LEU A 148 -5.29 -7.44 -1.32
C LEU A 148 -6.24 -6.53 -2.07
N CYS A 149 -6.85 -7.00 -3.15
CA CYS A 149 -7.79 -6.18 -3.93
C CYS A 149 -9.13 -5.94 -3.22
N ASN A 150 -9.46 -6.73 -2.19
CA ASN A 150 -10.72 -6.61 -1.47
C ASN A 150 -10.55 -6.18 -0.01
N LEU A 151 -9.37 -5.76 0.41
CA LEU A 151 -9.13 -5.32 1.79
C LEU A 151 -9.99 -4.07 2.09
N PRO A 152 -10.87 -4.10 3.09
CA PRO A 152 -11.59 -2.91 3.52
C PRO A 152 -10.63 -1.91 4.16
N ASN A 153 -11.03 -0.65 4.23
CA ASN A 153 -10.35 0.30 5.10
C ASN A 153 -10.62 -0.02 6.57
N MET A 154 -9.67 0.30 7.45
CA MET A 154 -9.84 0.02 8.86
C MET A 154 -11.01 0.78 9.51
N ASP A 155 -11.42 1.93 8.97
CA ASP A 155 -12.61 2.65 9.45
C ASP A 155 -13.94 1.98 9.09
N GLU A 156 -13.94 1.12 8.08
CA GLU A 156 -15.06 0.26 7.69
C GLU A 156 -15.18 -0.97 8.60
N LEU A 157 -14.05 -1.41 9.18
CA LEU A 157 -14.05 -2.35 10.28
C LEU A 157 -14.64 -1.61 11.48
N LYS A 158 -15.65 -2.17 12.16
CA LYS A 158 -16.38 -1.54 13.30
C LYS A 158 -15.50 -1.25 14.55
N ALA A 159 -14.18 -1.14 14.37
CA ALA A 159 -13.11 -0.85 15.31
C ALA A 159 -12.88 0.65 15.57
N SER A 160 -13.39 1.52 14.69
CA SER A 160 -13.01 2.96 14.64
C SER A 160 -13.39 3.80 15.86
N SER A 161 -14.10 3.23 16.85
CA SER A 161 -14.42 3.92 18.10
C SER A 161 -13.28 3.96 19.13
N ARG A 162 -12.16 3.25 18.91
CA ARG A 162 -11.10 3.10 19.93
C ARG A 162 -10.10 4.25 20.05
N GLY A 163 -10.32 5.37 19.37
CA GLY A 163 -9.47 6.56 19.45
C GLY A 163 -8.17 6.39 18.66
N TYR A 164 -7.69 7.50 18.09
CA TYR A 164 -6.39 7.55 17.42
C TYR A 164 -5.31 7.56 18.50
N THR A 165 -4.52 6.50 18.59
CA THR A 165 -3.29 6.48 19.40
C THR A 165 -2.10 6.72 18.50
N ASP A 166 -1.00 7.21 19.09
CA ASP A 166 0.31 7.13 18.46
C ASP A 166 0.57 5.70 17.98
N GLY A 167 0.99 5.54 16.74
CA GLY A 167 1.15 4.23 16.10
C GLY A 167 1.67 4.36 14.67
N THR A 168 1.95 3.22 14.05
CA THR A 168 2.35 3.17 12.64
C THR A 168 1.12 3.08 11.76
N SER A 169 0.98 4.01 10.82
CA SER A 169 -0.02 3.93 9.76
C SER A 169 0.53 3.14 8.59
N TYR A 170 -0.29 2.22 8.10
CA TYR A 170 -0.02 1.40 6.92
C TYR A 170 -0.96 1.83 5.80
N TYR A 171 -0.41 2.15 4.64
CA TYR A 171 -1.19 2.45 3.44
C TYR A 171 -0.83 1.47 2.35
N LEU A 172 -1.83 0.77 1.84
CA LEU A 172 -1.64 -0.26 0.83
C LEU A 172 -2.33 0.21 -0.44
N GLU A 173 -1.59 0.21 -1.53
CA GLU A 173 -2.10 0.44 -2.87
C GLU A 173 -1.91 -0.84 -3.68
N TYR A 174 -2.95 -1.23 -4.40
CA TYR A 174 -2.92 -2.33 -5.35
C TYR A 174 -3.41 -1.80 -6.69
N ALA A 175 -2.64 -2.03 -7.74
CA ALA A 175 -3.01 -1.66 -9.09
C ALA A 175 -2.77 -2.83 -10.04
N SER A 176 -3.73 -3.05 -10.92
CA SER A 176 -3.61 -3.97 -12.04
C SER A 176 -4.31 -3.36 -13.26
N LYS A 177 -4.36 -4.09 -14.38
CA LYS A 177 -4.92 -3.55 -15.61
C LYS A 177 -6.37 -3.08 -15.42
N GLY A 178 -6.59 -1.77 -15.53
CA GLY A 178 -7.91 -1.13 -15.38
C GLY A 178 -8.48 -1.15 -13.96
N TYR A 179 -7.67 -1.45 -12.95
CA TYR A 179 -8.12 -1.55 -11.56
C TYR A 179 -7.13 -0.92 -10.60
N TYR A 180 -7.66 -0.19 -9.62
CA TYR A 180 -6.90 0.42 -8.53
C TYR A 180 -7.69 0.26 -7.24
N HIS A 181 -7.01 -0.17 -6.19
CA HIS A 181 -7.54 -0.28 -4.84
C HIS A 181 -6.58 0.32 -3.82
N TYR A 182 -7.15 0.91 -2.78
CA TYR A 182 -6.43 1.52 -1.70
C TYR A 182 -7.10 1.13 -0.38
N CYS A 183 -6.28 0.78 0.62
CA CYS A 183 -6.75 0.64 1.99
C CYS A 183 -5.73 1.20 3.00
N SER A 184 -6.23 1.59 4.17
CA SER A 184 -5.41 2.12 5.25
C SER A 184 -5.70 1.45 6.59
N TYR A 185 -4.64 1.21 7.36
CA TYR A 185 -4.69 0.57 8.68
C TYR A 185 -3.81 1.34 9.65
N LEU A 186 -4.37 1.76 10.79
CA LEU A 186 -3.61 2.27 11.91
C LEU A 186 -3.23 1.10 12.82
N ASP A 187 -1.93 0.88 13.01
CA ASP A 187 -1.40 -0.10 13.96
C ASP A 187 -1.97 -1.51 13.78
N ALA A 188 -1.91 -2.04 12.55
CA ALA A 188 -2.46 -3.35 12.18
C ALA A 188 -2.11 -4.48 13.16
N HIS A 189 -0.89 -4.46 13.71
CA HIS A 189 -0.41 -5.43 14.70
C HIS A 189 -1.26 -5.51 15.97
N ARG A 190 -1.81 -4.37 16.42
CA ARG A 190 -2.65 -4.30 17.61
C ARG A 190 -4.03 -4.91 17.42
N TYR A 191 -4.48 -5.08 16.17
CA TYR A 191 -5.84 -5.52 15.85
C TYR A 191 -5.91 -6.93 15.25
N THR A 192 -4.79 -7.67 15.27
CA THR A 192 -4.67 -8.99 14.64
C THR A 192 -5.59 -10.06 15.26
N ASP A 193 -5.91 -9.94 16.55
CA ASP A 193 -6.86 -10.84 17.25
C ASP A 193 -8.33 -10.52 16.96
N LEU A 194 -8.61 -9.32 16.44
CA LEU A 194 -9.97 -8.84 16.22
C LEU A 194 -10.38 -8.94 14.75
N TYR A 195 -9.44 -8.71 13.83
CA TYR A 195 -9.72 -8.63 12.39
C TYR A 195 -8.71 -9.46 11.58
N PRO A 196 -9.16 -10.47 10.83
CA PRO A 196 -8.32 -11.23 9.90
C PRO A 196 -7.62 -10.38 8.83
N GLU A 197 -8.18 -9.21 8.50
CA GLU A 197 -7.62 -8.23 7.57
C GLU A 197 -6.41 -7.53 8.19
N ALA A 198 -6.51 -7.09 9.43
CA ALA A 198 -5.40 -6.50 10.17
C ALA A 198 -4.26 -7.50 10.36
N LYS A 199 -4.58 -8.77 10.66
CA LYS A 199 -3.60 -9.87 10.70
C LYS A 199 -2.85 -10.05 9.38
N TYR A 200 -3.56 -9.92 8.27
CA TYR A 200 -2.94 -10.03 6.95
C TYR A 200 -2.03 -8.83 6.65
N VAL A 201 -2.48 -7.61 6.92
CA VAL A 201 -1.67 -6.39 6.75
C VAL A 201 -0.40 -6.44 7.61
N ALA A 202 -0.52 -6.84 8.88
CA ALA A 202 0.61 -7.01 9.79
C ALA A 202 1.64 -7.99 9.22
N ARG A 203 1.20 -9.20 8.82
CA ARG A 203 2.07 -10.21 8.22
C ARG A 203 2.75 -9.72 6.95
N LEU A 204 2.03 -9.02 6.07
CA LEU A 204 2.59 -8.47 4.83
C LEU A 204 3.73 -7.48 5.12
N VAL A 205 3.54 -6.60 6.11
CA VAL A 205 4.56 -5.63 6.51
C VAL A 205 5.79 -6.32 7.09
N ASP A 206 5.60 -7.32 7.93
CA ASP A 206 6.72 -8.08 8.53
C ASP A 206 7.55 -8.77 7.44
N LEU A 207 6.88 -9.43 6.49
CA LEU A 207 7.55 -10.06 5.35
C LEU A 207 8.35 -9.06 4.51
N LEU A 208 7.82 -7.86 4.29
CA LEU A 208 8.50 -6.79 3.56
C LEU A 208 9.71 -6.23 4.32
N ARG A 209 9.60 -6.10 5.65
CA ARG A 209 10.71 -5.69 6.51
C ARG A 209 11.84 -6.71 6.51
N ASP A 210 11.50 -7.99 6.61
CA ASP A 210 12.49 -9.08 6.58
C ASP A 210 13.21 -9.18 5.22
N ALA A 211 12.52 -8.84 4.13
CA ALA A 211 13.10 -8.74 2.80
C ALA A 211 14.07 -7.53 2.63
N SER A 212 14.06 -6.59 3.57
CA SER A 212 14.89 -5.39 3.61
C SER A 212 15.83 -5.40 4.83
N PRO A 213 16.84 -6.29 4.90
CA PRO A 213 17.77 -6.31 6.02
C PRO A 213 18.41 -4.92 6.20
N MET A 214 18.31 -4.38 7.42
CA MET A 214 18.72 -3.02 7.80
C MET A 214 20.16 -2.72 7.40
#